data_AF-A0A4Y6V331-F1
#
_entry.id   AF-A0A4Y6V331-F1
#
_cell.length_a   1.000
_cell.length_b   1.000
_cell.length_c   1.000
_cell.angle_alpha   90.00
_cell.angle_beta   90.00
_cell.angle_gamma   90.00
#
_symmetry.space_group_name_H-M   'P 1'
#
loop_
_entity.id
_entity.type
_entity.pdbx_description
1 polymer ?
#
loop_
_entity_poly.entity_id
_entity_poly.type
_entity_poly.pdbx_seq_one_letter_code
_entity_poly.pdbx_strand_id
1 'polypeptide(L)'
;MKAQWSLILMLIFAVIVAVFAVINVNPAEVNFLFGYADVPLVLLILGSALFGGLAVGMFGVYRLFKTQREVKKLRLENEQLRTQPAAPSVASSMSPPAYNEPTVSADPTPLEPISGDLDREPESRGFRSDKLNKL
;
A
#
# COMPACT_ATOMS: atom_id res chain seq x y z
N MET A 1 -23.86 -4.02 -18.09
CA MET A 1 -25.01 -4.70 -17.44
C MET A 1 -25.10 -4.49 -15.92
N LYS A 2 -23.99 -4.47 -15.15
CA LYS A 2 -24.02 -4.40 -13.66
C LYS A 2 -24.70 -3.15 -13.07
N ALA A 3 -24.52 -1.99 -13.71
CA ALA A 3 -25.10 -0.73 -13.23
C ALA A 3 -26.64 -0.69 -13.33
N GLN A 4 -27.23 -1.31 -14.36
CA GLN A 4 -28.69 -1.37 -14.53
C GLN A 4 -29.34 -2.23 -13.44
N TRP A 5 -28.71 -3.37 -13.11
CA TRP A 5 -29.15 -4.22 -11.99
C TRP A 5 -29.10 -3.47 -10.65
N SER A 6 -28.07 -2.66 -10.42
CA SER A 6 -27.99 -1.82 -9.21
C SER A 6 -29.12 -0.79 -9.13
N LEU A 7 -29.56 -0.23 -10.26
CA LEU A 7 -30.65 0.75 -10.30
C LEU A 7 -31.98 0.10 -9.92
N ILE A 8 -32.26 -1.10 -10.45
CA ILE A 8 -33.45 -1.88 -10.11
C ILE A 8 -33.45 -2.26 -8.62
N LEU A 9 -32.30 -2.71 -8.11
CA LEU A 9 -32.16 -3.06 -6.69
C LEU A 9 -32.39 -1.85 -5.77
N MET A 10 -31.83 -0.68 -6.12
CA MET A 10 -32.05 0.57 -5.39
C MET A 10 -33.50 1.03 -5.45
N LEU A 11 -34.19 0.86 -6.58
CA LEU A 11 -35.60 1.20 -6.72
C LEU A 11 -36.47 0.32 -5.81
N ILE A 12 -36.24 -1.00 -5.81
CA ILE A 12 -36.95 -1.93 -4.93
C ILE A 12 -36.69 -1.57 -3.46
N PHE A 13 -35.43 -1.32 -3.11
CA PHE A 13 -35.07 -0.89 -1.75
C PHE A 13 -35.75 0.42 -1.36
N ALA A 14 -35.81 1.41 -2.26
CA ALA A 14 -36.49 2.68 -2.02
C ALA A 14 -37.99 2.49 -1.78
N VAL A 15 -38.65 1.60 -2.53
CA VAL A 15 -40.08 1.27 -2.29
C VAL A 15 -40.26 0.64 -0.90
N ILE A 16 -39.39 -0.28 -0.49
CA ILE A 16 -39.44 -0.89 0.84
C ILE A 16 -39.32 0.19 1.92
N VAL A 17 -38.32 1.07 1.82
CA VAL A 17 -38.14 2.19 2.75
C VAL A 17 -39.35 3.13 2.77
N ALA A 18 -39.94 3.43 1.61
CA ALA A 18 -41.12 4.28 1.52
C ALA A 18 -42.35 3.66 2.22
N VAL A 19 -42.57 2.35 2.04
CA VAL A 19 -43.63 1.62 2.76
C VAL A 19 -43.40 1.67 4.27
N PHE A 20 -42.16 1.45 4.72
CA PHE A 20 -41.82 1.58 6.15
C PHE A 20 -42.07 2.98 6.68
N ALA A 21 -41.75 4.02 5.91
CA ALA A 21 -41.96 5.41 6.30
C ALA A 21 -43.44 5.76 6.47
N VAL A 22 -44.32 5.24 5.60
CA VAL A 22 -45.77 5.47 5.69
C VAL A 22 -46.38 4.72 6.89
N ILE A 23 -46.01 3.45 7.09
CA ILE A 23 -46.58 2.63 8.19
C ILE A 23 -46.11 3.13 9.56
N ASN A 24 -44.88 3.64 9.66
CA ASN A 24 -44.27 4.07 10.92
C ASN A 24 -44.25 5.60 11.06
N VAL A 25 -45.23 6.29 10.48
CA VAL A 25 -45.39 7.74 10.59
C VAL A 25 -45.97 8.13 11.96
N ASN A 26 -45.32 7.68 13.03
CA ASN A 26 -45.66 8.05 14.39
C ASN A 26 -44.97 9.40 14.71
N PRO A 27 -45.75 10.47 14.97
CA PRO A 27 -45.17 11.74 15.36
C PRO A 27 -44.44 11.57 16.70
N ALA A 28 -43.20 12.01 16.74
CA ALA A 28 -42.40 12.07 17.96
C ALA A 28 -41.99 13.52 18.18
N GLU A 29 -42.14 13.99 19.41
CA GLU A 29 -41.69 15.32 19.80
C GLU A 29 -40.16 15.32 19.86
N VAL A 30 -39.53 16.18 19.07
CA VAL A 30 -38.07 16.29 19.00
C VAL A 30 -37.65 17.69 19.42
N ASN A 31 -36.69 17.77 20.33
CA ASN A 31 -36.04 19.02 20.72
C ASN A 31 -34.86 19.33 19.79
N PHE A 32 -35.02 20.33 18.93
CA PHE A 32 -34.01 20.77 17.96
C PHE A 32 -33.05 21.83 18.51
N LEU A 33 -32.87 21.90 19.83
CA LEU A 33 -32.07 22.90 20.56
C LEU A 33 -32.67 24.32 20.55
N PHE A 34 -33.39 24.70 19.49
CA PHE A 34 -34.03 26.02 19.33
C PHE A 34 -35.57 25.95 19.32
N GLY A 35 -36.15 24.79 19.59
CA GLY A 35 -37.59 24.59 19.59
C GLY A 35 -37.98 23.11 19.57
N TYR A 36 -39.26 22.86 19.81
CA TYR A 36 -39.87 21.53 19.77
C TYR A 36 -40.74 21.42 18.52
N ALA A 37 -40.66 20.30 17.83
CA ALA A 37 -41.55 20.00 16.71
C ALA A 37 -41.88 18.52 16.66
N ASP A 38 -43.13 18.22 16.34
CA ASP A 38 -43.59 16.86 16.09
C ASP A 38 -43.21 16.47 14.67
N VAL A 39 -42.21 15.60 14.56
CA VAL A 39 -41.77 15.04 13.29
C VAL A 39 -41.81 13.52 13.36
N PRO A 40 -42.20 12.85 12.26
CA PRO A 40 -42.09 11.40 12.18
C PRO A 40 -40.65 10.93 12.40
N LEU A 41 -40.43 9.97 13.30
CA LEU A 41 -39.09 9.48 13.65
C LEU A 41 -38.31 8.96 12.43
N VAL A 42 -39.00 8.33 11.47
CA VAL A 42 -38.37 7.83 10.24
C VAL A 42 -37.78 8.96 9.40
N LEU A 43 -38.45 10.12 9.30
CA LEU A 43 -37.92 11.27 8.56
C LEU A 43 -36.64 11.81 9.20
N LEU A 44 -36.56 11.77 10.53
CA LEU A 44 -35.37 12.20 11.27
C LEU A 44 -34.18 11.25 11.02
N ILE A 45 -34.41 9.94 11.07
CA ILE A 45 -33.37 8.93 10.80
C ILE A 45 -32.93 8.96 9.34
N LEU A 46 -33.87 9.02 8.39
CA LEU A 46 -33.55 9.15 6.96
C LEU A 46 -32.80 10.44 6.68
N GLY A 47 -33.23 11.56 7.26
CA GLY A 47 -32.55 12.84 7.14
C GLY A 47 -31.12 12.79 7.64
N SER A 48 -30.90 12.29 8.86
CA SER A 48 -29.55 12.16 9.42
C SER A 48 -28.65 11.20 8.62
N ALA A 49 -29.19 10.06 8.19
CA ALA A 49 -28.48 9.11 7.34
C ALA A 49 -28.12 9.71 5.97
N LEU A 50 -29.03 10.49 5.37
CA LEU A 50 -28.78 11.21 4.13
C LEU A 50 -27.67 12.25 4.30
N PHE A 51 -27.69 13.05 5.37
CA PHE A 51 -26.63 14.02 5.66
C PHE A 51 -25.28 13.33 5.91
N GLY A 52 -25.26 12.23 6.67
CA GLY A 52 -24.05 11.42 6.86
C GLY A 52 -23.51 10.84 5.56
N GLY A 53 -24.40 10.28 4.73
CA GLY A 53 -24.05 9.76 3.40
C GLY A 53 -23.53 10.85 2.47
N LEU A 54 -24.12 12.05 2.51
CA LEU A 54 -23.65 13.19 1.74
C LEU A 54 -22.26 13.64 2.19
N ALA A 55 -22.02 13.73 3.50
CA ALA A 55 -20.70 14.08 4.04
C ALA A 55 -19.62 13.07 3.63
N VAL A 56 -19.90 11.77 3.77
CA VAL A 56 -18.99 10.70 3.32
C VAL A 56 -18.80 10.74 1.80
N GLY A 57 -19.86 10.96 1.04
CA GLY A 57 -19.82 11.10 -0.42
C GLY A 57 -18.93 12.26 -0.87
N MET A 58 -19.11 13.44 -0.26
CA MET A 58 -18.28 14.62 -0.53
C MET A 58 -16.80 14.34 -0.22
N PHE A 59 -16.51 13.71 0.93
CA PHE A 59 -15.15 13.33 1.30
C PHE A 59 -14.55 12.31 0.33
N GLY A 60 -15.35 11.33 -0.11
CA GLY A 60 -14.95 10.34 -1.10
C GLY A 60 -14.61 10.97 -2.45
N VAL A 61 -15.44 11.89 -2.93
CA VAL A 61 -15.21 12.65 -4.17
C VAL A 61 -13.94 13.51 -4.05
N TYR A 62 -13.76 14.22 -2.94
CA TYR A 62 -12.55 15.00 -2.68
C TYR A 62 -11.28 14.14 -2.73
N ARG A 63 -11.30 12.99 -2.04
CA ARG A 63 -10.19 12.03 -2.06
C ARG A 63 -9.92 11.51 -3.48
N LEU A 64 -10.97 11.16 -4.21
CA LEU A 64 -10.86 10.69 -5.59
C LEU A 64 -10.21 11.75 -6.50
N PHE A 65 -10.60 13.02 -6.37
CA PHE A 65 -9.98 14.11 -7.12
C PHE A 65 -8.48 14.25 -6.82
N LYS A 66 -8.09 14.21 -5.54
CA LYS A 66 -6.67 14.28 -5.15
C LYS A 66 -5.88 13.12 -5.75
N THR A 67 -6.37 11.90 -5.58
CA THR A 67 -5.72 10.69 -6.12
C THR A 67 -5.63 10.75 -7.65
N GLN A 68 -6.67 11.21 -8.35
CA GLN A 68 -6.61 11.36 -9.81
C GLN A 68 -5.55 12.37 -10.27
N ARG A 69 -5.33 13.46 -9.52
CA ARG A 69 -4.26 14.42 -9.82
C ARG A 69 -2.87 13.79 -9.67
N GLU A 70 -2.65 13.06 -8.58
CA GLU A 70 -1.39 12.32 -8.36
C GLU A 70 -1.15 11.28 -9.44
N VAL A 71 -2.17 10.51 -9.81
CA VAL A 71 -2.08 9.53 -10.92
C VAL A 71 -1.71 10.21 -12.24
N LYS A 72 -2.30 11.37 -12.56
CA LYS A 72 -1.94 12.13 -13.77
C LYS A 72 -0.48 12.60 -13.72
N LYS A 73 -0.02 13.14 -12.58
CA LYS A 73 1.36 13.59 -12.40
C LYS A 73 2.35 12.44 -12.58
N LEU A 74 2.12 11.32 -11.90
CA LEU A 74 2.99 10.14 -11.97
C LEU A 74 3.02 9.53 -13.37
N ARG A 75 1.89 9.52 -14.09
CA ARG A 75 1.83 9.08 -15.50
C ARG A 75 2.69 9.96 -16.39
N LEU A 76 2.63 11.29 -16.22
CA LEU A 76 3.45 12.23 -16.98
C LEU A 76 4.96 12.03 -16.71
N GLU A 77 5.36 11.90 -15.43
CA GLU A 77 6.75 11.61 -15.07
C GLU A 77 7.23 10.27 -15.68
N ASN A 78 6.38 9.24 -15.67
CA ASN A 78 6.71 7.95 -16.29
C ASN A 78 6.94 8.06 -17.81
N GLU A 79 6.08 8.81 -18.50
CA GLU A 79 6.22 9.05 -19.94
C GLU A 79 7.49 9.84 -20.24
N GLN A 80 7.82 10.86 -19.45
CA GLN A 80 9.05 11.65 -19.61
C GLN A 80 10.32 10.83 -19.38
N LEU A 81 10.33 9.93 -18.38
CA LEU A 81 11.45 9.02 -18.14
C LEU A 81 11.60 7.97 -19.25
N ARG A 82 10.49 7.51 -19.83
CA ARG A 82 10.51 6.57 -20.96
C ARG A 82 10.92 7.21 -22.30
N THR A 83 10.68 8.50 -22.45
CA THR A 83 10.98 9.25 -23.69
C THR A 83 12.36 9.92 -23.64
N GLN A 84 12.98 10.01 -22.45
CA GLN A 84 14.39 10.34 -22.37
C GLN A 84 15.19 9.28 -23.13
N PRO A 85 15.95 9.65 -24.18
CA PRO A 85 16.85 8.71 -24.82
C PRO A 85 17.79 8.21 -23.74
N ALA A 86 17.93 6.88 -23.62
CA ALA A 86 18.85 6.26 -22.68
C ALA A 86 20.16 7.07 -22.72
N ALA A 87 20.47 7.73 -21.61
CA ALA A 87 21.77 8.40 -21.46
C ALA A 87 22.80 7.37 -21.93
N PRO A 88 23.72 7.74 -22.85
CA PRO A 88 24.61 6.79 -23.47
C PRO A 88 25.21 5.96 -22.35
N SER A 89 24.82 4.68 -22.33
CA SER A 89 25.34 3.71 -21.39
C SER A 89 26.84 3.92 -21.46
N VAL A 90 27.42 4.32 -20.33
CA VAL A 90 28.87 4.28 -20.12
C VAL A 90 29.23 2.80 -20.07
N ALA A 91 28.98 2.10 -21.17
CA ALA A 91 29.44 0.78 -21.47
C ALA A 91 30.92 0.96 -21.76
N SER A 92 31.68 1.00 -20.67
CA SER A 92 32.92 0.26 -20.56
C SER A 92 33.84 0.39 -21.77
N SER A 93 34.27 1.61 -22.08
CA SER A 93 35.60 1.86 -22.66
C SER A 93 36.65 1.99 -21.55
N MET A 94 36.48 1.28 -20.44
CA MET A 94 37.57 1.00 -19.53
C MET A 94 38.09 -0.37 -19.95
N SER A 95 39.16 -0.37 -20.76
CA SER A 95 40.00 -1.54 -20.92
C SER A 95 40.24 -2.14 -19.52
N PRO A 96 40.08 -3.45 -19.31
CA PRO A 96 40.49 -4.06 -18.05
C PRO A 96 41.93 -3.60 -17.76
N PRO A 97 42.25 -3.16 -16.53
CA PRO A 97 43.63 -2.89 -16.19
C PRO A 97 44.43 -4.14 -16.56
N ALA A 98 45.52 -3.96 -17.29
CA ALA A 98 46.40 -5.07 -17.63
C ALA A 98 46.76 -5.78 -16.32
N TYR A 99 46.22 -6.99 -16.14
CA TYR A 99 46.72 -7.87 -15.11
C TYR A 99 48.14 -8.19 -15.52
N ASN A 100 49.12 -7.55 -14.86
CA ASN A 100 50.46 -8.09 -14.84
C ASN A 100 50.31 -9.46 -14.18
N GLU A 101 50.36 -10.53 -14.97
CA GLU A 101 50.51 -11.84 -14.37
C GLU A 101 51.71 -11.75 -13.43
N PRO A 102 51.55 -12.07 -12.14
CA PRO A 102 52.71 -12.37 -11.33
C PRO A 102 53.37 -13.54 -12.04
N THR A 103 54.50 -13.30 -12.69
CA THR A 103 55.35 -14.39 -13.16
C THR A 103 55.80 -15.12 -11.92
N VAL A 104 54.99 -16.09 -11.49
CA VAL A 104 55.41 -17.15 -10.59
C VAL A 104 56.44 -17.89 -11.41
N SER A 105 57.69 -17.44 -11.29
CA SER A 105 58.84 -18.25 -11.66
C SER A 105 58.62 -19.54 -10.91
N ALA A 106 58.24 -20.59 -11.64
CA ALA A 106 58.02 -21.90 -11.08
C ALA A 106 59.35 -22.29 -10.42
N ASP A 107 59.44 -22.11 -9.11
CA ASP A 107 60.49 -22.68 -8.31
C ASP A 107 60.28 -24.19 -8.43
N PRO A 108 61.21 -24.93 -9.06
CA PRO A 108 61.04 -26.36 -9.29
C PRO A 108 61.18 -27.19 -8.00
N THR A 109 61.34 -26.53 -6.85
CA THR A 109 61.39 -27.20 -5.55
C THR A 109 60.09 -27.99 -5.33
N PRO A 110 60.16 -29.34 -5.18
CA PRO A 110 58.96 -30.14 -4.95
C PRO A 110 58.22 -29.65 -3.71
N LEU A 111 56.90 -29.43 -3.83
CA LEU A 111 56.05 -29.06 -2.72
C LEU A 111 56.14 -30.14 -1.64
N GLU A 112 56.48 -29.76 -0.41
CA GLU A 112 56.52 -30.70 0.72
C GLU A 112 55.13 -31.33 0.91
N PRO A 113 55.06 -32.64 1.23
CA PRO A 113 53.79 -33.31 1.42
C PRO A 113 53.04 -32.71 2.63
N ILE A 114 51.79 -32.31 2.40
CA ILE A 114 50.86 -31.78 3.39
C ILE A 114 50.38 -32.94 4.28
N SER A 115 51.27 -33.48 5.10
CA SER A 115 50.92 -34.53 6.08
C SER A 115 50.83 -34.00 7.51
N GLY A 116 51.20 -32.74 7.75
CA GLY A 116 51.28 -32.16 9.11
C GLY A 116 50.02 -31.45 9.63
N ASP A 117 49.05 -31.13 8.76
CA ASP A 117 47.93 -30.25 9.12
C ASP A 117 46.57 -30.95 9.30
N LEU A 118 46.52 -32.28 9.16
CA LEU A 118 45.28 -33.05 9.34
C LEU A 118 44.92 -33.31 10.82
N ASP A 119 45.87 -33.13 11.75
CA ASP A 119 45.65 -33.38 13.19
C ASP A 119 45.22 -32.11 13.97
N ARG A 120 44.99 -30.98 13.27
CA ARG A 120 44.59 -29.73 13.92
C ARG A 120 43.09 -29.75 14.22
N GLU A 121 42.73 -30.22 15.41
CA GLU A 121 41.37 -30.10 15.97
C GLU A 121 40.87 -28.64 15.85
N PRO A 122 39.67 -28.41 15.28
CA PRO A 122 39.11 -27.08 15.20
C PRO A 122 38.66 -26.65 16.60
N GLU A 123 39.40 -25.76 17.24
CA GLU A 123 38.99 -25.14 18.51
C GLU A 123 37.57 -24.57 18.37
N SER A 124 36.63 -25.18 19.09
CA SER A 124 35.26 -24.68 19.20
C SER A 124 35.26 -23.35 19.94
N ARG A 125 35.24 -22.24 19.19
CA ARG A 125 34.98 -20.91 19.75
C ARG A 125 33.55 -20.87 20.29
N GLY A 126 33.40 -21.19 21.58
CA GLY A 126 32.15 -21.14 22.31
C GLY A 126 31.50 -19.76 22.22
N PHE A 127 30.32 -19.71 21.60
CA PHE A 127 29.50 -18.51 21.48
C PHE A 127 28.80 -18.24 22.83
N ARG A 128 29.32 -17.28 23.61
CA ARG A 128 28.82 -16.85 24.91
C ARG A 128 27.41 -16.25 24.81
N SER A 129 26.41 -16.98 25.31
CA SER A 129 24.97 -16.66 25.31
C SER A 129 24.52 -15.77 26.48
N ASP A 130 25.46 -15.23 27.26
CA ASP A 130 25.23 -14.48 28.51
C ASP A 130 24.56 -13.09 28.34
N LYS A 131 24.14 -12.72 27.12
CA LYS A 131 23.51 -11.41 26.82
C LYS A 131 22.01 -11.46 26.47
N LEU A 132 21.29 -12.51 26.85
CA LEU A 132 19.83 -12.58 26.58
C LEU A 132 18.93 -12.34 27.81
N ASN A 133 19.48 -12.10 29.01
CA ASN A 133 18.69 -11.92 30.23
C ASN A 133 18.73 -10.49 30.80
N LYS A 134 18.62 -9.47 29.94
CA LYS A 134 18.40 -8.10 30.40
C LYS A 134 17.68 -7.25 29.34
N LEU A 135 16.36 -7.42 29.27
CA LEU A 135 15.32 -6.40 29.00
C LEU A 135 13.95 -7.08 28.89
#